data_AF-A0A9E4CDS2-F1
#
_entry.id   AF-A0A9E4CDS2-F1
#
_cell.length_a   1.000
_cell.length_b   1.000
_cell.length_c   1.000
_cell.angle_alpha   90.00
_cell.angle_beta   90.00
_cell.angle_gamma   90.00
#
_symmetry.space_group_name_H-M   'P 1'
#
loop_
_entity.id
_entity.type
_entity.pdbx_description
1 polymer ?
#
loop_
_entity_poly.entity_id
_entity_poly.type
_entity_poly.pdbx_seq_one_letter_code
_entity_poly.pdbx_strand_id
1 'polypeptide(L)'
;GSVTPQLAEQEDIPEDVFGVWVGGVPQGGPADDAGLQEGDIITAIDGTEVRSFDDLVSYLINNTEVGQEITLNVLRDGDQRELTLTLQERPGGEMATQQEQPSTEVSIDQAIEIAREAVSNAGLMDSIDETSAELQSNAGLAAWVVTLTGNGRIATVIVDASTGEIVGLNVS
;
A
#
# COMPACT_ATOMS: atom_id res chain seq x y z
N GLY A 1 7.31 12.52 -1.24
CA GLY A 1 8.42 12.39 -2.22
C GLY A 1 9.48 13.42 -1.89
N SER A 2 10.70 13.30 -2.40
CA SER A 2 11.71 14.37 -2.21
C SER A 2 11.40 15.56 -3.11
N VAL A 3 11.68 16.78 -2.68
CA VAL A 3 11.57 17.98 -3.54
C VAL A 3 12.55 17.83 -4.71
N THR A 4 12.03 17.84 -5.94
CA THR A 4 12.83 17.85 -7.17
C THR A 4 12.89 19.27 -7.74
N PRO A 5 13.93 19.64 -8.52
CA PRO A 5 14.05 20.97 -9.12
C PRO A 5 12.81 21.39 -9.92
N GLN A 6 12.22 20.46 -10.69
CA GLN A 6 11.01 20.74 -11.48
C GLN A 6 9.75 20.97 -10.65
N LEU A 7 9.69 20.42 -9.43
CA LEU A 7 8.60 20.67 -8.49
C LEU A 7 8.83 22.01 -7.77
N ALA A 8 10.09 22.30 -7.42
CA ALA A 8 10.47 23.57 -6.83
C ALA A 8 10.10 24.77 -7.71
N GLU A 9 10.38 24.68 -9.02
CA GLU A 9 10.00 25.71 -9.99
C GLU A 9 8.48 25.89 -10.16
N GLN A 10 7.68 24.83 -9.98
CA GLN A 10 6.22 24.90 -10.14
C GLN A 10 5.53 25.55 -8.93
N GLU A 11 6.06 25.32 -7.74
CA GLU A 11 5.43 25.69 -6.47
C GLU A 11 6.08 26.94 -5.84
N ASP A 12 6.88 27.70 -6.61
CA ASP A 12 7.62 28.91 -6.19
C ASP A 12 8.54 28.65 -4.97
N ILE A 13 9.11 27.44 -4.90
CA ILE A 13 9.99 27.03 -3.82
C ILE A 13 11.41 27.50 -4.16
N PRO A 14 12.14 28.15 -3.23
CA PRO A 14 13.52 28.54 -3.47
C PRO A 14 14.40 27.33 -3.83
N GLU A 15 15.27 27.47 -4.84
CA GLU A 15 16.11 26.39 -5.37
C GLU A 15 17.09 25.77 -4.34
N ASP A 16 17.32 26.48 -3.24
CA ASP A 16 18.17 26.11 -2.11
C ASP A 16 17.41 25.40 -0.97
N VAL A 17 16.10 25.22 -1.10
CA VAL A 17 15.28 24.47 -0.14
C VAL A 17 15.28 22.98 -0.49
N PHE A 18 15.98 22.21 0.35
CA PHE A 18 15.93 20.75 0.32
C PHE A 18 14.94 20.26 1.37
N GLY A 19 14.19 19.21 1.04
CA GLY A 19 13.18 18.69 1.93
C GLY A 19 12.29 17.62 1.31
N VAL A 20 11.29 17.22 2.09
CA VAL A 20 10.30 16.23 1.69
C VAL A 20 9.00 16.94 1.36
N TRP A 21 8.60 16.83 0.09
CA TRP A 21 7.29 17.31 -0.35
C TRP A 21 6.18 16.38 0.14
N VAL A 22 5.19 16.99 0.78
CA VAL A 22 3.95 16.37 1.24
C VAL A 22 2.91 16.46 0.13
N GLY A 23 2.76 15.36 -0.62
CA GLY A 23 1.78 15.26 -1.71
C GLY A 23 0.38 14.82 -1.26
N GLY A 24 0.14 14.73 0.05
CA GLY A 24 -1.13 14.31 0.62
C GLY A 24 -0.98 13.78 2.04
N VAL A 25 -1.95 14.08 2.89
CA VAL A 25 -1.99 13.67 4.30
C VAL A 25 -3.26 12.84 4.53
N PRO A 26 -3.16 11.59 5.02
CA PRO A 26 -4.34 10.78 5.34
C PRO A 26 -5.17 11.44 6.44
N GLN A 27 -6.47 11.64 6.16
CA GLN A 27 -7.40 12.25 7.11
C GLN A 27 -7.56 11.39 8.37
N GLY A 28 -7.49 12.01 9.56
CA GLY A 28 -7.54 11.34 10.86
C GLY A 28 -6.27 10.57 11.23
N GLY A 29 -5.15 10.83 10.54
CA GLY A 29 -3.83 10.32 10.91
C GLY A 29 -3.04 11.29 11.80
N PRO A 30 -1.93 10.86 12.40
CA PRO A 30 -1.12 11.69 13.30
C PRO A 30 -0.55 12.94 12.63
N ALA A 31 -0.33 12.89 11.31
CA ALA A 31 0.09 14.05 10.52
C ALA A 31 -1.06 15.05 10.26
N ASP A 32 -2.29 14.57 10.09
CA ASP A 32 -3.49 15.42 9.95
C ASP A 32 -3.84 16.09 11.29
N ASP A 33 -3.78 15.32 12.38
CA ASP A 33 -3.96 15.82 13.76
C ASP A 33 -2.93 16.89 14.13
N ALA A 34 -1.69 16.74 13.63
CA ALA A 34 -0.63 17.74 13.79
C ALA A 34 -0.78 18.96 12.86
N GLY A 35 -1.74 18.95 11.94
CA GLY A 35 -2.02 20.06 11.02
C GLY A 35 -1.09 20.12 9.80
N LEU A 36 -0.40 19.02 9.47
CA LEU A 36 0.34 18.86 8.22
C LEU A 36 -0.65 18.84 7.06
N GLN A 37 -0.29 19.49 5.95
CA GLN A 37 -1.16 19.65 4.79
C GLN A 37 -0.42 19.30 3.51
N GLU A 38 -1.19 18.98 2.47
CA GLU A 38 -0.66 18.91 1.11
C GLU A 38 -0.04 20.26 0.73
N GLY A 39 1.14 20.23 0.12
CA GLY A 39 1.92 21.43 -0.20
C GLY A 39 2.98 21.79 0.84
N ASP A 40 3.02 21.10 1.99
CA ASP A 40 4.10 21.27 2.96
C ASP A 40 5.42 20.67 2.47
N ILE A 41 6.51 21.32 2.82
CA ILE A 41 7.86 20.79 2.65
C ILE A 41 8.49 20.59 4.00
N ILE A 42 8.72 19.35 4.38
CA ILE A 42 9.41 19.03 5.63
C ILE A 42 10.91 19.27 5.42
N THR A 43 11.47 20.23 6.16
CA THR A 43 12.89 20.62 6.07
C THR A 43 13.70 20.10 7.25
N ALA A 44 13.07 19.83 8.40
CA ALA A 44 13.73 19.22 9.55
C ALA A 44 12.76 18.47 10.49
N ILE A 45 13.34 17.58 11.30
CA ILE A 45 12.69 16.80 12.36
C ILE A 45 13.52 16.87 13.65
N ASP A 46 12.93 17.37 14.74
CA ASP A 46 13.61 17.62 16.02
C ASP A 46 14.94 18.38 15.87
N GLY A 47 14.97 19.36 14.97
CA GLY A 47 16.16 20.14 14.64
C GLY A 47 17.19 19.42 13.75
N THR A 48 16.91 18.19 13.31
CA THR A 48 17.73 17.43 12.36
C THR A 48 17.26 17.73 10.94
N GLU A 49 18.16 18.28 10.11
CA GLU A 49 17.85 18.63 8.72
C GLU A 49 17.52 17.39 7.90
N VAL A 50 16.44 17.46 7.13
CA VAL A 50 15.93 16.38 6.28
C VAL A 50 15.97 16.86 4.84
N ARG A 51 16.71 16.15 3.99
CA ARG A 51 16.89 16.55 2.58
C ARG A 51 16.14 15.66 1.60
N SER A 52 15.80 14.46 2.04
CA SER A 52 15.12 13.46 1.23
C SER A 52 14.11 12.66 2.04
N PHE A 53 13.18 12.02 1.35
CA PHE A 53 12.19 11.16 1.99
C PHE A 53 12.84 9.99 2.75
N ASP A 54 13.92 9.43 2.21
CA ASP A 54 14.70 8.37 2.88
C ASP A 54 15.33 8.86 4.19
N ASP A 55 15.80 10.11 4.27
CA ASP A 55 16.36 10.67 5.50
C ASP A 55 15.28 10.80 6.58
N LEU A 56 14.07 11.25 6.19
CA LEU A 56 12.93 11.35 7.10
C LEU A 56 12.55 9.98 7.66
N VAL A 57 12.40 8.99 6.78
CA VAL A 57 12.04 7.62 7.18
C VAL A 57 13.14 7.01 8.04
N SER A 58 14.40 7.19 7.67
CA SER A 58 15.55 6.70 8.44
C SER A 58 15.63 7.36 9.81
N TYR A 59 15.32 8.65 9.93
CA TYR A 59 15.29 9.32 11.23
C TYR A 59 14.21 8.72 12.13
N LEU A 60 12.98 8.61 11.61
CA LEU A 60 11.85 8.07 12.35
C LEU A 60 12.10 6.63 12.82
N ILE A 61 12.72 5.79 12.00
CA ILE A 61 13.01 4.39 12.38
C ILE A 61 14.11 4.30 13.44
N ASN A 62 15.16 5.12 13.34
CA ASN A 62 16.36 4.94 14.17
C ASN A 62 16.38 5.81 15.43
N ASN A 63 15.64 6.91 15.47
CA ASN A 63 15.75 7.95 16.51
C ASN A 63 14.44 8.26 17.23
N THR A 64 13.34 7.59 16.86
CA THR A 64 12.04 7.88 17.47
C THR A 64 11.30 6.62 17.87
N GLU A 65 10.52 6.71 18.94
CA GLU A 65 9.69 5.62 19.47
C GLU A 65 8.20 5.89 19.26
N VAL A 66 7.41 4.82 19.30
CA VAL A 66 5.95 4.92 19.29
C VAL A 66 5.47 5.69 20.52
N GLY A 67 4.56 6.64 20.31
CA GLY A 67 4.05 7.52 21.35
C GLY A 67 4.96 8.72 21.65
N GLN A 68 6.12 8.82 20.99
CA GLN A 68 7.02 9.96 21.15
C GLN A 68 6.45 11.18 20.43
N GLU A 69 6.56 12.33 21.08
CA GLU A 69 6.30 13.62 20.45
C GLU A 69 7.55 14.09 19.70
N ILE A 70 7.38 14.45 18.42
CA ILE A 70 8.44 14.99 17.57
C ILE A 70 8.00 16.32 16.98
N THR A 71 8.98 17.13 16.64
CA THR A 71 8.80 18.47 16.10
C THR A 71 9.21 18.51 14.63
N LEU A 72 8.27 18.79 13.73
CA LEU A 72 8.58 18.98 12.31
C LEU A 72 8.69 20.46 12.00
N ASN A 73 9.78 20.82 11.31
CA ASN A 73 9.85 22.10 10.62
C ASN A 73 9.39 21.92 9.20
N VAL A 74 8.36 22.68 8.83
CA VAL A 74 7.78 22.66 7.49
C VAL A 74 7.83 24.04 6.86
N LEU A 75 7.98 24.09 5.55
CA LEU A 75 7.81 25.30 4.76
C LEU A 75 6.43 25.22 4.09
N ARG A 76 5.60 26.23 4.32
CA ARG A 76 4.26 26.37 3.72
C ARG A 76 4.10 27.79 3.20
N ASP A 77 3.80 27.95 1.91
CA ASP A 77 3.64 29.26 1.26
C ASP A 77 4.89 30.18 1.44
N GLY A 78 6.08 29.59 1.59
CA GLY A 78 7.33 30.31 1.85
C GLY A 78 7.59 30.69 3.31
N ASP A 79 6.65 30.42 4.22
CA ASP A 79 6.81 30.63 5.66
C ASP A 79 7.19 29.34 6.38
N GLN A 80 8.18 29.41 7.28
CA GLN A 80 8.54 28.28 8.15
C GLN A 80 7.55 28.13 9.29
N ARG A 81 7.09 26.90 9.52
CA ARG A 81 6.17 26.53 10.58
C ARG A 81 6.71 25.33 11.34
N GLU A 82 6.51 25.35 12.64
CA GLU A 82 6.84 24.25 13.52
C GLU A 82 5.55 23.51 13.86
N LEU A 83 5.50 22.21 13.57
CA LEU A 83 4.37 21.33 13.83
C LEU A 83 4.80 20.23 14.78
N THR A 84 4.18 20.18 15.95
CA THR A 84 4.37 19.10 16.91
C THR A 84 3.43 17.96 16.56
N LEU A 85 3.97 16.77 16.32
CA LEU A 85 3.16 15.56 16.15
C LEU A 85 3.53 14.51 17.20
N THR A 86 2.52 13.76 17.63
CA THR A 86 2.74 12.53 18.37
C THR A 86 2.83 11.38 17.39
N LEU A 87 3.97 10.69 17.39
CA LEU A 87 4.13 9.48 16.60
C LEU A 87 3.21 8.41 17.13
N GLN A 88 2.27 7.99 16.31
CA GLN A 88 1.47 6.83 16.61
C GLN A 88 2.10 5.60 15.99
N GLU A 89 1.83 4.47 16.63
CA GLU A 89 2.15 3.16 16.10
C GLU A 89 1.52 3.09 14.71
N ARG A 90 2.34 2.96 13.66
CA ARG A 90 1.82 2.53 12.37
C ARG A 90 1.18 1.17 12.65
N PRO A 91 -0.14 0.98 12.47
CA PRO A 91 -0.68 -0.37 12.48
C PRO A 91 0.04 -1.12 11.35
N GLY A 92 0.90 -2.07 11.70
CA GLY A 92 1.78 -2.74 10.73
C GLY A 92 3.27 -2.86 11.12
N GLY A 93 3.62 -2.67 12.39
CA GLY A 93 4.91 -3.08 12.94
C GLY A 93 5.04 -4.59 13.14
N GLU A 94 4.55 -5.42 12.20
CA GLU A 94 4.82 -6.86 12.21
C GLU A 94 4.82 -7.38 10.76
N MET A 95 6.02 -7.59 10.23
CA MET A 95 6.34 -8.27 8.97
C MET A 95 5.66 -7.75 7.69
N ALA A 96 6.50 -7.27 6.77
CA ALA A 96 6.14 -7.10 5.37
C ALA A 96 5.69 -8.42 4.73
N THR A 97 4.40 -8.74 4.83
CA THR A 97 3.60 -9.51 3.88
C THR A 97 2.15 -9.24 4.23
N GLN A 98 1.55 -8.18 3.68
CA GLN A 98 0.14 -8.08 3.32
C GLN A 98 -0.12 -6.65 2.85
N GLN A 99 -0.11 -6.49 1.53
CA GLN A 99 -0.65 -5.31 0.87
C GLN A 99 -2.16 -5.34 1.05
N GLU A 100 -2.68 -4.71 2.10
CA GLU A 100 -4.10 -4.38 2.19
C GLU A 100 -4.29 -2.97 1.61
N GLN A 101 -4.40 -2.90 0.28
CA GLN A 101 -5.11 -1.79 -0.37
C GLN A 101 -6.60 -2.16 -0.33
N PRO A 102 -7.50 -1.27 0.15
CA PRO A 102 -8.88 -1.66 0.37
C PRO A 102 -9.67 -1.69 -0.95
N SER A 103 -10.30 -2.86 -1.16
CA SER A 103 -11.69 -3.05 -1.60
C SER A 103 -12.09 -2.53 -2.98
N THR A 104 -11.93 -3.40 -3.99
CA THR A 104 -12.96 -3.69 -5.04
C THR A 104 -12.63 -5.02 -5.76
N GLU A 105 -11.42 -5.57 -5.62
CA GLU A 105 -11.02 -6.80 -6.29
C GLU A 105 -11.03 -8.01 -5.34
N VAL A 106 -11.53 -9.15 -5.85
CA VAL A 106 -11.49 -10.47 -5.22
C VAL A 106 -10.05 -10.78 -4.83
N SER A 107 -9.81 -11.12 -3.57
CA SER A 107 -8.47 -11.50 -3.11
C SER A 107 -8.08 -12.89 -3.62
N ILE A 108 -6.78 -13.19 -3.62
CA ILE A 108 -6.26 -14.52 -4.00
C ILE A 108 -6.90 -15.63 -3.16
N ASP A 109 -7.04 -15.43 -1.84
CA ASP A 109 -7.64 -16.40 -0.93
C ASP A 109 -9.12 -16.64 -1.26
N GLN A 110 -9.84 -15.57 -1.57
CA GLN A 110 -11.25 -15.66 -1.96
C GLN A 110 -11.42 -16.36 -3.32
N ALA A 111 -10.55 -16.08 -4.29
CA ALA A 111 -10.58 -16.76 -5.58
C ALA A 111 -10.30 -18.27 -5.43
N ILE A 112 -9.34 -18.64 -4.58
CA ILE A 112 -9.03 -20.05 -4.27
C ILE A 112 -10.24 -20.72 -3.63
N GLU A 113 -10.88 -20.09 -2.64
CA GLU A 113 -12.08 -20.65 -1.99
C GLU A 113 -13.22 -20.87 -3.00
N ILE A 114 -13.53 -19.85 -3.80
CA ILE A 114 -14.56 -19.94 -4.86
C ILE A 114 -14.28 -21.12 -5.80
N ALA A 115 -13.03 -21.28 -6.23
CA ALA A 115 -12.62 -22.37 -7.11
C ALA A 115 -12.72 -23.75 -6.42
N ARG A 116 -12.30 -23.86 -5.16
CA ARG A 116 -12.40 -25.09 -4.37
C ARG A 116 -13.84 -25.51 -4.19
N GLU A 117 -14.71 -24.58 -3.79
CA GLU A 117 -16.14 -24.82 -3.63
C GLU A 117 -16.77 -25.24 -4.95
N ALA A 118 -16.42 -24.60 -6.06
CA ALA A 118 -16.96 -24.94 -7.38
C ALA A 118 -16.61 -26.37 -7.80
N VAL A 119 -15.35 -26.76 -7.65
CA VAL A 119 -14.87 -28.10 -8.02
C VAL A 119 -15.44 -29.17 -7.09
N SER A 120 -15.54 -28.87 -5.80
CA SER A 120 -16.13 -29.77 -4.80
C SER A 120 -17.63 -29.96 -5.02
N ASN A 121 -18.40 -28.87 -5.20
CA ASN A 121 -19.84 -28.92 -5.46
C ASN A 121 -20.17 -29.59 -6.79
N ALA A 122 -19.31 -29.44 -7.80
CA ALA A 122 -19.46 -30.13 -9.07
C ALA A 122 -19.08 -31.63 -9.00
N GLY A 123 -18.53 -32.11 -7.87
CA GLY A 123 -18.08 -33.49 -7.71
C GLY A 123 -16.93 -33.86 -8.64
N LEU A 124 -16.14 -32.87 -9.06
CA LEU A 124 -15.06 -33.05 -10.03
C LEU A 124 -13.76 -33.51 -9.35
N MET A 125 -13.60 -33.16 -8.07
CA MET A 125 -12.44 -33.51 -7.26
C MET A 125 -12.81 -33.66 -5.77
N ASP A 126 -12.49 -34.81 -5.18
CA ASP A 126 -12.80 -35.13 -3.78
C ASP A 126 -11.74 -34.63 -2.78
N SER A 127 -10.48 -34.61 -3.20
CA SER A 127 -9.35 -34.12 -2.38
C SER A 127 -8.49 -33.18 -3.19
N ILE A 128 -8.07 -32.08 -2.58
CA ILE A 128 -7.23 -31.05 -3.19
C ILE A 128 -5.92 -31.02 -2.41
N ASP A 129 -4.84 -31.46 -3.05
CA ASP A 129 -3.50 -31.57 -2.45
C ASP A 129 -2.75 -30.24 -2.57
N GLU A 130 -2.86 -29.57 -3.72
CA GLU A 130 -2.16 -28.31 -4.00
C GLU A 130 -3.09 -27.32 -4.70
N THR A 131 -2.92 -26.04 -4.38
CA THR A 131 -3.66 -24.94 -5.00
C THR A 131 -2.73 -23.80 -5.31
N SER A 132 -2.78 -23.31 -6.56
CA SER A 132 -2.10 -22.10 -7.00
C SER A 132 -3.11 -21.18 -7.65
N ALA A 133 -2.96 -19.87 -7.46
CA ALA A 133 -3.80 -18.88 -8.12
C ALA A 133 -2.93 -17.76 -8.68
N GLU A 134 -3.15 -17.45 -9.94
CA GLU A 134 -2.38 -16.43 -10.67
C GLU A 134 -3.33 -15.41 -11.27
N LEU A 135 -3.11 -14.13 -11.00
CA LEU A 135 -3.89 -13.06 -11.61
C LEU A 135 -3.46 -12.88 -13.06
N GLN A 136 -4.38 -13.11 -13.99
CA GLN A 136 -4.16 -12.88 -15.41
C GLN A 136 -5.06 -11.75 -15.90
N SER A 137 -4.44 -10.73 -16.49
CA SER A 137 -5.14 -9.65 -17.18
C SER A 137 -5.17 -9.92 -18.68
N ASN A 138 -6.35 -10.13 -19.27
CA ASN A 138 -6.50 -10.29 -20.72
C ASN A 138 -7.56 -9.31 -21.26
N ALA A 139 -7.19 -8.54 -22.28
CA ALA A 139 -8.09 -7.58 -22.94
C ALA A 139 -8.81 -6.59 -22.00
N GLY A 140 -8.17 -6.22 -20.88
CA GLY A 140 -8.72 -5.29 -19.89
C GLY A 140 -9.63 -5.91 -18.83
N LEU A 141 -9.77 -7.24 -18.82
CA LEU A 141 -10.42 -7.99 -17.74
C LEU A 141 -9.34 -8.67 -16.89
N ALA A 142 -9.40 -8.44 -15.58
CA ALA A 142 -8.57 -9.13 -14.60
C ALA A 142 -9.32 -10.38 -14.12
N ALA A 143 -8.68 -11.55 -14.20
CA ALA A 143 -9.25 -12.80 -13.75
C ALA A 143 -8.20 -13.65 -13.02
N TRP A 144 -8.60 -14.24 -11.91
CA TRP A 144 -7.81 -15.22 -11.18
C TRP A 144 -7.89 -16.57 -11.88
N VAL A 145 -6.76 -17.08 -12.34
CA VAL A 145 -6.62 -18.44 -12.85
C VAL A 145 -6.17 -19.32 -11.70
N VAL A 146 -7.10 -20.04 -11.11
CA VAL A 146 -6.87 -20.96 -9.99
C VAL A 146 -6.66 -22.36 -10.53
N THR A 147 -5.52 -22.96 -10.20
CA THR A 147 -5.19 -24.35 -10.52
C THR A 147 -5.22 -25.17 -9.24
N LEU A 148 -6.08 -26.17 -9.22
CA LEU A 148 -6.27 -27.11 -8.12
C LEU A 148 -5.76 -28.47 -8.58
N THR A 149 -4.81 -29.04 -7.86
CA THR A 149 -4.27 -30.37 -8.15
C THR A 149 -4.70 -31.33 -7.05
N GLY A 150 -5.21 -32.48 -7.43
CA GLY A 150 -5.69 -33.47 -6.47
C GLY A 150 -5.96 -34.82 -7.10
N ASN A 151 -5.57 -35.91 -6.41
CA ASN A 151 -5.78 -37.28 -6.88
C ASN A 151 -5.27 -37.55 -8.32
N GLY A 152 -4.20 -36.86 -8.74
CA GLY A 152 -3.63 -36.96 -10.09
C GLY A 152 -4.42 -36.25 -11.19
N ARG A 153 -5.40 -35.41 -10.83
CA ARG A 153 -6.15 -34.53 -11.74
C ARG A 153 -5.78 -33.08 -11.50
N ILE A 154 -5.99 -32.24 -12.52
CA ILE A 154 -5.78 -30.80 -12.44
C ILE A 154 -7.06 -30.10 -12.86
N ALA A 155 -7.64 -29.31 -11.97
CA ALA A 155 -8.77 -28.44 -12.26
C ALA A 155 -8.30 -26.99 -12.36
N THR A 156 -8.56 -26.35 -13.49
CA THR A 156 -8.32 -24.92 -13.69
C THR A 156 -9.66 -24.18 -13.66
N VAL A 157 -9.80 -23.25 -12.73
CA VAL A 157 -10.97 -22.40 -12.54
C VAL A 157 -10.56 -20.96 -12.80
N ILE A 158 -11.31 -20.25 -13.62
CA ILE A 158 -11.09 -18.85 -13.92
C ILE A 158 -12.19 -18.07 -13.20
N VAL A 159 -11.79 -17.19 -12.28
CA VAL A 159 -12.68 -16.37 -11.45
C VAL A 159 -12.45 -14.91 -11.81
N ASP A 160 -13.51 -14.18 -12.15
CA ASP A 160 -13.44 -12.74 -12.42
C ASP A 160 -12.92 -12.01 -11.18
N ALA A 161 -11.83 -11.25 -11.33
CA ALA A 161 -11.19 -10.58 -10.20
C ALA A 161 -11.99 -9.38 -9.69
N SER A 162 -12.98 -8.89 -10.44
CA SER A 162 -13.84 -7.79 -10.03
C SER A 162 -15.13 -8.27 -9.35
N THR A 163 -15.74 -9.35 -9.87
CA THR A 163 -17.06 -9.82 -9.39
C THR A 163 -17.00 -11.09 -8.54
N GLY A 164 -15.94 -11.90 -8.67
CA GLY A 164 -15.85 -13.23 -8.04
C GLY A 164 -16.65 -14.30 -8.78
N GLU A 165 -17.16 -13.99 -9.98
CA GLU A 165 -17.91 -14.94 -10.77
C GLU A 165 -16.98 -15.92 -11.49
N ILE A 166 -17.38 -17.18 -11.57
CA ILE A 166 -16.62 -18.21 -12.30
C ILE A 166 -16.91 -18.02 -13.79
N VAL A 167 -15.92 -17.55 -14.54
CA VAL A 167 -16.01 -17.34 -15.99
C VAL A 167 -15.59 -18.57 -16.79
N GLY A 168 -14.86 -19.49 -16.17
CA GLY A 168 -14.43 -20.74 -16.80
C GLY A 168 -14.04 -21.80 -15.79
N LEU A 169 -14.31 -23.06 -16.13
CA LEU A 169 -13.87 -24.21 -15.35
C LEU A 169 -13.50 -25.33 -16.31
N ASN A 170 -12.30 -25.88 -16.15
CA ASN A 170 -11.78 -26.99 -16.93
C ASN A 170 -11.09 -27.99 -16.01
N VAL A 171 -11.21 -29.29 -16.31
CA VAL A 171 -10.53 -30.35 -15.55
C VAL A 171 -9.84 -31.27 -16.54
N SER A 172 -8.56 -31.57 -16.27
CA SER A 172 -7.71 -32.46 -17.05
C SER A 172 -7.17 -33.62 -16.22
#